data_AF-A0A6N8ULN5-F1
#
_entry.id   AF-A0A6N8ULN5-F1
#
_cell.length_a   1.000
_cell.length_b   1.000
_cell.length_c   1.000
_cell.angle_alpha   90.00
_cell.angle_beta   90.00
_cell.angle_gamma   90.00
#
_symmetry.space_group_name_H-M   'P 1'
#
loop_
_entity.id
_entity.type
_entity.pdbx_description
1 polymer ?
#
loop_
_entity_poly.entity_id
_entity_poly.type
_entity_poly.pdbx_seq_one_letter_code
_entity_poly.pdbx_strand_id
1 'polypeptide(L)'
;MPLSLCDPASVDPKDMICADSWNQTMHRNRLVSYRLAFNENQQWFHFPRMRSNEMLVFKQYDSRCTQPNLRCVYHGAIEDPHTRPNAPLRETIEVRVLALYEKERDKKQRVCRFQNEIPKHLPDGQESKWLVQYS
;
A
#
# COMPACT_ATOMS: atom_id res chain seq x y z
N MET A 1 1.41 15.85 13.46
CA MET A 1 0.77 14.56 13.09
C MET A 1 1.79 13.43 13.23
N PRO A 2 1.48 12.33 13.93
CA PRO A 2 2.30 11.11 14.00
C PRO A 2 2.24 10.25 12.73
N LEU A 3 3.23 9.37 12.55
CA LEU A 3 3.16 8.27 11.58
C LEU A 3 2.45 7.08 12.23
N SER A 4 1.69 6.33 11.42
CA SER A 4 0.87 5.20 11.85
C SER A 4 1.00 4.03 10.89
N LEU A 5 1.00 2.81 11.43
CA LEU A 5 1.00 1.55 10.68
C LEU A 5 -0.23 0.74 11.06
N CYS A 6 -0.91 0.16 10.09
CA CYS A 6 -1.96 -0.82 10.31
C CYS A 6 -1.36 -2.22 10.37
N ASP A 7 -1.78 -3.04 11.33
CA ASP A 7 -1.41 -4.46 11.36
C ASP A 7 -2.05 -5.17 10.16
N PRO A 8 -1.26 -5.70 9.21
CA PRO A 8 -1.80 -6.39 8.05
C PRO A 8 -2.63 -7.63 8.40
N ALA A 9 -2.41 -8.25 9.57
CA ALA A 9 -3.22 -9.39 10.03
C ALA A 9 -4.65 -8.99 10.44
N SER A 10 -4.86 -7.71 10.77
CA SER A 10 -6.19 -7.17 11.16
C SER A 10 -7.03 -6.66 9.98
N VAL A 11 -6.45 -6.62 8.78
CA VAL A 11 -7.11 -6.11 7.57
C VAL A 11 -7.98 -7.20 6.93
N ASP A 12 -9.28 -6.95 6.78
CA ASP A 12 -10.14 -7.77 5.91
C ASP A 12 -9.81 -7.45 4.44
N PRO A 13 -9.49 -8.45 3.60
CA PRO A 13 -9.27 -8.24 2.17
C PRO A 13 -10.40 -7.48 1.45
N LYS A 14 -11.64 -7.52 1.96
CA LYS A 14 -12.78 -6.76 1.40
C LYS A 14 -12.64 -5.25 1.57
N ASP A 15 -11.88 -4.80 2.55
CA ASP A 15 -11.61 -3.37 2.79
C ASP A 15 -10.53 -2.83 1.84
N MET A 16 -9.82 -3.71 1.12
CA MET A 16 -8.77 -3.32 0.18
C MET A 16 -9.38 -2.84 -1.14
N ILE A 17 -9.33 -1.54 -1.37
CA ILE A 17 -9.88 -0.93 -2.59
C ILE A 17 -8.75 -0.72 -3.59
N CYS A 18 -8.84 -1.33 -4.78
CA CYS A 18 -7.94 -1.01 -5.88
C CYS A 18 -8.17 0.45 -6.33
N ALA A 19 -7.12 1.27 -6.33
CA ALA A 19 -7.15 2.66 -6.82
C ALA A 19 -6.12 2.93 -7.94
N ASP A 20 -6.58 3.65 -8.96
CA ASP A 20 -5.78 3.94 -10.15
C ASP A 20 -4.65 4.87 -9.74
N SER A 21 -3.45 4.58 -10.22
CA SER A 21 -2.31 5.43 -10.01
C SER A 21 -1.48 5.49 -11.27
N TRP A 22 -0.80 6.61 -11.44
CA TRP A 22 0.14 6.81 -12.53
C TRP A 22 1.52 6.90 -11.91
N ASN A 23 2.46 6.10 -12.41
CA ASN A 23 3.85 6.35 -12.03
C ASN A 23 4.26 7.75 -12.56
N GLN A 24 5.18 8.41 -11.86
CA GLN A 24 5.68 9.73 -12.25
C GLN A 24 7.03 9.61 -13.00
N THR A 25 7.29 8.46 -13.63
CA THR A 25 8.52 8.23 -14.41
C THR A 25 8.39 8.77 -15.83
N MET A 26 9.52 8.90 -16.55
CA MET A 26 9.51 9.34 -17.96
C MET A 26 8.54 8.54 -18.84
N HIS A 27 8.37 7.25 -18.55
CA HIS A 27 7.34 6.41 -19.16
C HIS A 27 6.18 6.26 -18.19
N ARG A 28 5.16 7.12 -18.35
CA ARG A 28 3.92 7.07 -17.57
C ARG A 28 3.21 5.74 -17.81
N ASN A 29 3.34 4.84 -16.85
CA ASN A 29 2.61 3.57 -16.82
C ASN A 29 1.56 3.61 -15.72
N ARG A 30 0.43 2.96 -16.02
CA ARG A 30 -0.64 2.76 -15.05
C ARG A 30 -0.20 1.74 -14.01
N LEU A 31 -0.46 2.05 -12.75
CA LEU A 31 -0.17 1.23 -11.58
C LEU A 31 -1.48 0.97 -10.85
N VAL A 32 -1.59 -0.23 -10.27
CA VAL A 32 -2.64 -0.53 -9.30
C VAL A 32 -2.10 -0.23 -7.92
N SER A 33 -2.68 0.75 -7.24
CA SER A 33 -2.45 0.99 -5.81
C SER A 33 -3.59 0.38 -5.00
N TYR A 34 -3.34 0.11 -3.73
CA TYR A 34 -4.40 -0.28 -2.81
C TYR A 34 -4.66 0.87 -1.82
N ARG A 35 -5.93 1.21 -1.67
CA ARG A 35 -6.47 2.03 -0.58
C ARG A 35 -7.11 1.09 0.45
N LEU A 36 -7.33 1.61 1.65
CA LEU A 36 -7.96 0.87 2.73
C LEU A 36 -9.23 1.60 3.12
N ALA A 37 -10.38 0.92 3.06
CA ALA A 37 -11.63 1.38 3.63
C ALA A 37 -11.57 1.27 5.15
N PHE A 38 -12.28 2.14 5.87
CA PHE A 38 -12.34 2.07 7.32
C PHE A 38 -13.09 0.81 7.78
N ASN A 39 -12.52 0.12 8.77
CA ASN A 39 -13.14 -0.98 9.49
C ASN A 39 -12.65 -0.96 10.95
N GLU A 40 -13.58 -1.07 11.90
CA GLU A 40 -13.29 -1.01 13.34
C GLU A 40 -12.37 -2.13 13.84
N ASN A 41 -12.28 -3.24 13.10
CA ASN A 41 -11.41 -4.36 13.45
C ASN A 41 -9.93 -4.10 13.12
N GLN A 42 -9.63 -3.07 12.32
CA GLN A 42 -8.28 -2.69 11.94
C GLN A 42 -7.50 -2.20 13.16
N GLN A 43 -6.36 -2.82 13.43
CA GLN A 43 -5.48 -2.47 14.53
C GLN A 43 -4.40 -1.51 14.04
N TRP A 44 -4.46 -0.27 14.50
CA TRP A 44 -3.52 0.79 14.13
C TRP A 44 -2.55 1.10 15.27
N PHE A 45 -1.27 1.17 14.92
CA PHE A 45 -0.18 1.53 15.82
C PHE A 45 0.37 2.90 15.43
N HIS A 46 0.41 3.82 16.40
CA HIS A 46 0.79 5.21 16.19
C HIS A 46 2.09 5.55 16.93
N PHE A 47 2.95 6.35 16.30
CA PHE A 47 4.27 6.69 16.82
C PHE A 47 4.42 8.20 17.06
N PRO A 48 3.70 8.80 18.04
CA PRO A 48 3.70 10.25 18.28
C PRO A 48 5.01 10.80 18.84
N ARG A 49 5.87 9.92 19.37
CA ARG A 49 7.15 10.29 20.00
C ARG A 49 8.36 9.76 19.23
N MET A 50 8.19 9.40 17.95
CA MET A 50 9.28 8.93 17.10
C MET A 50 10.35 10.00 16.97
N ARG A 51 11.61 9.62 17.21
CA ARG A 51 12.78 10.51 17.13
C ARG A 51 13.45 10.40 15.76
N SER A 52 14.26 11.39 15.41
CA SER A 52 14.97 11.44 14.12
C SER A 52 16.00 10.33 13.92
N ASN A 53 16.42 9.65 14.98
CA ASN A 53 17.34 8.51 14.95
C ASN A 53 16.63 7.14 15.02
N GLU A 54 15.29 7.12 14.95
CA GLU A 54 14.49 5.91 14.89
C GLU A 54 14.00 5.70 13.45
N MET A 55 13.88 4.44 13.03
CA MET A 55 13.35 4.09 11.73
C MET A 55 12.32 2.97 11.89
N LEU A 56 11.20 3.09 11.18
CA LEU A 56 10.27 1.99 11.01
C LEU A 56 10.60 1.25 9.72
N VAL A 57 10.73 -0.07 9.80
CA VAL A 57 10.90 -0.93 8.64
C VAL A 57 9.64 -1.77 8.50
N PHE A 58 8.97 -1.63 7.37
CA PHE A 58 7.76 -2.38 7.06
C PHE A 58 7.73 -2.75 5.58
N LYS A 59 6.94 -3.78 5.28
CA LYS A 59 6.80 -4.32 3.93
C LYS A 59 5.85 -3.45 3.11
N GLN A 60 6.35 -2.83 2.05
CA GLN A 60 5.51 -2.07 1.13
C GLN A 60 4.81 -2.96 0.09
N TYR A 61 5.49 -4.00 -0.40
CA TYR A 61 4.92 -4.98 -1.32
C TYR A 61 5.74 -6.27 -1.35
N ASP A 62 5.07 -7.42 -1.38
CA ASP A 62 5.68 -8.74 -1.59
C ASP A 62 5.01 -9.46 -2.76
N SER A 63 5.76 -9.62 -3.85
CA SER A 63 5.29 -10.26 -5.08
C SER A 63 5.08 -11.76 -4.97
N ARG A 64 5.56 -12.41 -3.90
CA ARG A 64 5.36 -13.84 -3.61
C ARG A 64 4.20 -14.07 -2.63
N CYS A 65 3.73 -13.04 -1.93
CA CYS A 65 2.63 -13.15 -0.97
C CYS A 65 1.28 -13.30 -1.67
N THR A 66 0.66 -14.47 -1.50
CA THR A 66 -0.66 -14.79 -2.06
C THR A 66 -1.83 -14.30 -1.21
N GLN A 67 -1.62 -14.05 0.08
CA GLN A 67 -2.62 -13.45 0.95
C GLN A 67 -2.64 -11.93 0.73
N PRO A 68 -3.76 -11.34 0.25
CA PRO A 68 -3.81 -9.92 -0.10
C PRO A 68 -3.50 -8.99 1.07
N ASN A 69 -4.08 -9.25 2.25
CA ASN A 69 -3.91 -8.43 3.45
C ASN A 69 -2.47 -8.43 3.99
N LEU A 70 -1.72 -9.52 3.82
CA LEU A 70 -0.31 -9.63 4.25
C LEU A 70 0.71 -9.12 3.22
N ARG A 71 0.24 -8.67 2.05
CA ARG A 71 1.10 -8.27 0.94
C ARG A 71 1.79 -6.93 1.15
N CYS A 72 1.12 -6.02 1.86
CA CYS A 72 1.61 -4.68 2.15
C CYS A 72 1.14 -4.23 3.54
N VAL A 73 1.83 -3.23 4.09
CA VAL A 73 1.44 -2.53 5.32
C VAL A 73 0.89 -1.16 4.93
N TYR A 74 -0.35 -0.91 5.31
CA TYR A 74 -0.96 0.42 5.18
C TYR A 74 -0.38 1.35 6.24
N HIS A 75 -0.05 2.57 5.83
CA HIS A 75 0.52 3.56 6.72
C HIS A 75 0.09 4.97 6.31
N GLY A 76 0.13 5.88 7.27
CA GLY A 76 -0.29 7.25 7.04
C GLY A 76 -0.04 8.16 8.24
N ALA A 77 -0.24 9.46 8.01
CA ALA A 77 -0.31 10.43 9.09
C ALA A 77 -1.71 10.41 9.70
N ILE A 78 -1.81 10.46 11.03
CA ILE A 78 -3.09 10.68 11.72
C ILE A 78 -3.10 12.01 12.47
N GLU A 79 -4.29 12.51 12.74
CA GLU A 79 -4.49 13.61 13.66
C GLU A 79 -4.33 13.08 15.10
N ASP A 80 -3.47 13.74 15.87
CA ASP A 80 -3.25 13.41 17.28
C ASP A 80 -3.81 14.55 18.12
N PRO A 81 -4.86 14.30 18.94
CA PRO A 81 -5.50 15.31 19.80
C PRO A 81 -4.54 15.98 20.78
N HIS A 82 -3.39 15.36 21.06
CA HIS A 82 -2.35 15.92 21.93
C HIS A 82 -1.33 16.78 21.17
N THR A 83 -1.47 16.94 19.86
CA THR A 83 -0.63 17.84 19.06
C THR A 83 -0.86 19.28 19.50
N ARG A 84 0.21 19.98 19.91
CA ARG A 84 0.14 21.40 20.28
C ARG A 84 -0.22 22.25 19.06
N PRO A 85 -1.00 23.33 19.21
CA PRO A 85 -1.38 24.21 18.09
C PRO A 85 -0.19 24.79 17.30
N ASN A 86 0.95 24.97 17.96
CA ASN A 86 2.19 25.50 17.37
C ASN A 86 3.25 24.41 17.17
N ALA A 87 2.87 23.13 17.16
CA ALA A 87 3.81 22.05 16.88
C ALA A 87 4.39 22.20 15.46
N PRO A 88 5.70 21.99 15.27
CA PRO A 88 6.29 22.01 13.94
C PRO A 88 5.68 20.90 13.07
N LEU A 89 5.67 21.13 11.75
CA LEU A 89 5.28 20.10 10.79
C LEU A 89 6.24 18.91 10.87
N ARG A 90 5.69 17.70 10.75
CA ARG A 90 6.50 16.49 10.71
C ARG A 90 7.12 16.37 9.33
N GLU A 91 8.44 16.25 9.29
CA GLU A 91 9.19 15.90 8.08
C GLU A 91 9.56 14.42 8.14
N THR A 92 9.46 13.74 7.00
CA THR A 92 9.79 12.31 6.89
C THR A 92 10.48 12.04 5.57
N ILE A 93 11.41 11.09 5.59
CA ILE A 93 12.04 10.54 4.39
C ILE A 93 11.59 9.08 4.29
N GLU A 94 11.09 8.69 3.12
CA GLU A 94 10.82 7.29 2.81
C GLU A 94 11.94 6.75 1.94
N VAL A 95 12.56 5.65 2.37
CA VAL A 95 13.57 4.94 1.60
C VAL A 95 12.99 3.58 1.21
N ARG A 96 13.03 3.27 -0.09
CA ARG A 96 12.55 1.98 -0.61
C ARG A 96 13.73 1.09 -0.97
N VAL A 97 13.74 -0.11 -0.40
CA VAL A 97 14.71 -1.16 -0.71
C VAL A 97 14.00 -2.26 -1.49
N LEU A 98 14.59 -2.66 -2.62
CA LEU A 98 14.05 -3.69 -3.51
C LEU A 98 14.88 -4.96 -3.36
N ALA A 99 14.23 -6.07 -2.98
CA ALA A 99 14.83 -7.39 -3.04
C ALA A 99 14.53 -8.02 -4.41
N LEU A 100 15.57 -8.14 -5.25
CA LEU A 100 15.49 -8.78 -6.56
C LEU A 100 16.08 -10.18 -6.45
N TYR A 101 15.31 -11.18 -6.90
CA TYR A 101 15.73 -12.58 -6.93
C TYR A 101 16.17 -12.99 -8.34
N GLU A 102 16.59 -14.25 -8.50
CA GLU A 102 16.89 -14.83 -9.81
C GLU A 102 15.76 -14.61 -10.83
N LYS A 103 16.09 -14.77 -12.11
CA LYS A 103 15.16 -14.49 -13.22
C LYS A 103 13.84 -15.24 -13.02
N GLU A 104 12.76 -14.48 -12.94
CA GLU A 104 11.39 -14.98 -12.86
C GLU A 104 11.11 -15.94 -14.02
N ARG A 105 10.84 -17.21 -13.70
CA ARG A 105 10.58 -18.27 -14.70
C ARG A 105 9.11 -18.30 -15.13
N ASP A 106 8.20 -17.83 -14.27
CA ASP A 106 6.74 -17.92 -14.49
C ASP A 106 6.05 -16.55 -14.48
N LYS A 107 6.68 -15.55 -15.12
CA LYS A 107 6.17 -14.17 -15.20
C LYS A 107 4.70 -14.12 -15.65
N LYS A 108 4.34 -14.93 -16.66
CA LYS A 108 2.96 -15.02 -17.18
C LYS A 108 1.97 -15.45 -16.10
N GLN A 109 2.33 -16.47 -15.32
CA GLN A 109 1.46 -16.99 -14.26
C GLN A 109 1.29 -15.98 -13.14
N ARG A 110 2.38 -15.32 -12.69
CA ARG A 110 2.31 -14.25 -11.68
C ARG A 110 1.43 -13.09 -12.14
N VAL A 111 1.58 -12.66 -13.39
CA VAL A 111 0.74 -11.60 -13.98
C VAL A 111 -0.72 -12.03 -14.05
N CYS A 112 -1.01 -13.25 -14.51
CA CYS A 112 -2.38 -13.76 -14.57
C CYS A 112 -3.02 -13.82 -13.17
N ARG A 113 -2.30 -14.30 -12.15
CA ARG A 113 -2.77 -14.26 -10.75
C ARG A 113 -3.12 -12.84 -10.32
N PHE A 114 -2.20 -11.89 -10.50
CA PHE A 114 -2.44 -10.50 -10.14
C PHE A 114 -3.63 -9.89 -10.90
N GLN A 115 -3.75 -10.16 -12.20
CA GLN A 115 -4.86 -9.67 -13.01
C GLN A 115 -6.22 -10.23 -12.55
N ASN A 116 -6.25 -11.48 -12.07
CA ASN A 116 -7.46 -12.11 -11.54
C ASN A 116 -7.89 -11.53 -10.18
N GLU A 117 -6.98 -10.89 -9.44
CA GLU A 117 -7.29 -10.22 -8.18
C GLU A 117 -7.85 -8.81 -8.39
N ILE A 118 -7.63 -8.22 -9.57
CA ILE A 118 -8.14 -6.90 -9.89
C ILE A 118 -9.64 -7.02 -10.20
N PRO A 119 -10.52 -6.25 -9.52
CA PRO A 119 -11.94 -6.25 -9.82
C PRO A 119 -12.21 -5.93 -11.29
N LYS A 120 -13.11 -6.67 -11.93
CA LYS A 120 -13.52 -6.43 -13.33
C LYS A 120 -14.41 -5.20 -13.48
N HIS A 121 -15.04 -4.77 -12.40
CA HIS A 121 -15.88 -3.57 -12.35
C HIS A 121 -15.47 -2.72 -11.14
N LEU A 122 -15.50 -1.41 -11.31
CA LEU A 122 -15.34 -0.44 -10.24
C LEU A 122 -16.59 -0.41 -9.34
N PRO A 123 -16.52 0.16 -8.12
CA PRO A 123 -17.68 0.29 -7.24
C PRO A 123 -18.88 1.03 -7.84
N ASP A 124 -18.65 1.88 -8.85
CA ASP A 124 -19.69 2.60 -9.59
C ASP A 124 -20.25 1.82 -10.80
N GLY A 125 -19.82 0.57 -10.99
CA GLY A 125 -20.28 -0.32 -12.06
C GLY A 125 -19.53 -0.18 -13.38
N GLN A 126 -18.62 0.78 -13.53
CA GLN A 126 -17.83 0.91 -14.75
C GLN A 126 -16.86 -0.28 -14.93
N GLU A 127 -16.65 -0.71 -16.17
CA GLU A 127 -15.64 -1.73 -16.46
C GLU A 127 -14.22 -1.25 -16.10
N SER A 128 -13.52 -2.13 -15.43
CA SER A 128 -12.15 -1.95 -15.00
C SER A 128 -11.22 -2.03 -16.21
N LYS A 129 -10.69 -0.88 -16.64
CA LYS A 129 -9.64 -0.78 -17.68
C LYS A 129 -8.24 -1.16 -17.18
N TRP A 130 -8.14 -1.90 -16.07
CA TRP A 130 -6.91 -2.16 -15.32
C TRP A 130 -6.21 -3.42 -15.84
N LEU A 131 -6.23 -3.57 -17.16
CA LEU A 131 -5.55 -4.64 -17.85
C LEU A 131 -4.07 -4.28 -17.87
N VAL A 132 -3.24 -5.11 -17.24
CA VAL A 132 -1.80 -5.01 -17.41
C VAL A 132 -1.48 -5.51 -18.82
N GLN A 133 -1.54 -4.62 -19.81
CA GLN A 133 -1.09 -4.90 -21.16
C GLN A 133 0.43 -5.04 -21.13
N TYR A 134 0.93 -6.26 -21.35
CA TYR A 134 2.33 -6.47 -21.66
C TYR A 134 2.44 -6.62 -23.18
N SER A 135 3.17 -5.71 -23.82
CA SER A 135 3.86 -5.98 -25.09
C SER A 135 5.10 -6.82 -24.88
#